data_AF-A0A9P0Q894-F1
#
_entry.id   AF-A0A9P0Q894-F1
#
_cell.length_a   1.000
_cell.length_b   1.000
_cell.length_c   1.000
_cell.angle_alpha   90.00
_cell.angle_beta   90.00
_cell.angle_gamma   90.00
#
_symmetry.space_group_name_H-M   'P 1'
#
loop_
_entity.id
_entity.type
_entity.pdbx_description
1 polymer ?
#
loop_
_entity_poly.entity_id
_entity_poly.type
_entity_poly.pdbx_seq_one_letter_code
_entity_poly.pdbx_strand_id
1 'polypeptide(L)'
;MPNTYKRKSLERAKWTEEQLKSEISTVKDEGLSVRQAGKTYGIPRKTLERRKNEDHKKKLGPDTTFEAAHENRLVRHIIKIEKVDLHNVQLGLKHKFNNRLQKAG
;
A
#
# COMPACT_ATOMS: atom_id res chain seq x y z
N MET A 1 29.17 21.65 7.62
CA MET A 1 29.61 20.48 8.41
C MET A 1 28.39 19.65 8.80
N PRO A 2 28.37 18.32 8.59
CA PRO A 2 27.26 17.48 9.06
C PRO A 2 27.20 17.48 10.60
N ASN A 3 26.05 17.86 11.17
CA ASN A 3 25.82 17.77 12.62
C ASN A 3 25.46 16.32 12.98
N THR A 4 26.33 15.64 13.73
CA THR A 4 26.09 14.28 14.22
C THR A 4 25.23 14.30 15.48
N TYR A 5 23.92 14.17 15.30
CA TYR A 5 22.98 14.10 16.42
C TYR A 5 23.13 12.78 17.19
N LYS A 6 23.61 12.86 18.45
CA LYS A 6 23.58 11.74 19.40
C LYS A 6 22.22 11.69 20.11
N ARG A 7 21.47 10.60 19.93
CA ARG A 7 20.13 10.43 20.53
C ARG A 7 20.24 10.22 22.04
N LYS A 8 19.30 10.79 22.80
CA LYS A 8 19.22 10.65 24.27
C LYS A 8 18.74 9.25 24.74
N SER A 9 18.08 8.48 23.88
CA SER A 9 17.72 7.08 24.15
C SER A 9 18.25 6.19 23.04
N LEU A 10 19.07 5.21 23.41
CA LEU A 10 19.59 4.18 22.51
C LEU A 10 18.52 3.11 22.23
N GLU A 11 17.74 2.77 23.25
CA GLU A 11 16.73 1.72 23.20
C GLU A 11 15.41 2.23 22.61
N ARG A 12 15.20 1.99 21.32
CA ARG A 12 13.92 2.26 20.66
C ARG A 12 13.02 1.04 20.80
N ALA A 13 11.80 1.25 21.30
CA ALA A 13 10.75 0.22 21.30
C ALA A 13 11.18 -1.10 21.95
N LYS A 14 11.41 -1.10 23.27
CA LYS A 14 11.72 -2.31 24.06
C LYS A 14 10.60 -3.38 24.07
N TRP A 15 9.46 -3.08 23.48
CA TRP A 15 8.30 -3.97 23.37
C TRP A 15 8.38 -4.77 22.07
N THR A 16 7.91 -6.01 22.12
CA THR A 16 7.83 -6.88 20.95
C THR A 16 6.59 -6.56 20.11
N GLU A 17 6.62 -6.95 18.83
CA GLU A 17 5.46 -6.75 17.95
C GLU A 17 4.23 -7.56 18.41
N GLU A 18 4.46 -8.74 18.99
CA GLU A 18 3.41 -9.60 19.54
C GLU A 18 2.70 -8.92 20.71
N GLN A 19 3.47 -8.34 21.65
CA GLN A 19 2.93 -7.55 22.77
C GLN A 19 2.11 -6.37 22.28
N LEU A 20 2.58 -5.69 21.22
CA LEU A 20 1.84 -4.57 20.65
C LEU A 20 0.50 -5.01 20.03
N LYS A 21 0.48 -6.15 19.33
CA LYS A 21 -0.73 -6.67 18.68
C LYS A 21 -1.76 -7.16 19.71
N SER A 22 -1.32 -7.92 20.71
CA SER A 22 -2.20 -8.40 21.78
C SER A 22 -2.81 -7.26 22.58
N GLU A 23 -2.07 -6.17 22.78
CA GLU A 23 -2.56 -5.01 23.51
C GLU A 23 -3.55 -4.16 22.68
N ILE A 24 -3.37 -4.08 21.37
CA ILE A 24 -4.35 -3.43 20.50
C ILE A 24 -5.66 -4.22 20.47
N SER A 25 -5.61 -5.56 20.47
CA SER A 25 -6.82 -6.38 20.57
C SER A 25 -7.52 -6.22 21.91
N THR A 26 -6.80 -6.26 23.04
CA THR A 26 -7.43 -6.09 24.37
C THR A 26 -8.08 -4.71 24.54
N VAL A 27 -7.46 -3.65 24.02
CA VAL A 27 -8.04 -2.29 24.01
C VAL A 27 -9.29 -2.19 23.12
N LYS A 28 -9.39 -3.00 22.05
CA LYS A 28 -10.56 -3.03 21.15
C LYS A 28 -11.68 -3.92 21.70
N ASP A 29 -11.34 -5.08 22.24
CA ASP A 29 -12.27 -6.17 22.57
C ASP A 29 -12.71 -6.13 24.05
N GLU A 30 -11.79 -5.85 24.98
CA GLU A 30 -12.06 -5.88 26.43
C GLU A 30 -12.45 -4.51 27.00
N GLY A 31 -12.44 -3.46 26.16
CA GLY A 31 -12.79 -2.09 26.58
C GLY A 31 -11.77 -1.44 27.53
N LEU A 32 -10.58 -2.02 27.67
CA LEU A 32 -9.50 -1.46 28.49
C LEU A 32 -9.06 -0.09 27.95
N SER A 33 -8.87 0.87 28.86
CA SER A 33 -8.40 2.20 28.47
C SER A 33 -6.94 2.14 28.01
N VAL A 34 -6.59 2.94 26.99
CA VAL A 34 -5.22 3.03 26.45
C VAL A 34 -4.18 3.35 27.53
N ARG A 35 -4.59 4.05 28.60
CA ARG A 35 -3.73 4.38 29.74
C ARG A 35 -3.48 3.18 30.64
N GLN A 36 -4.46 2.31 30.86
CA GLN A 36 -4.30 1.10 31.66
C GLN A 36 -3.48 0.05 30.90
N ALA A 37 -3.75 -0.10 29.61
CA ALA A 37 -2.97 -0.96 28.72
C ALA A 37 -1.47 -0.58 28.79
N GLY A 38 -1.13 0.69 28.53
CA GLY A 38 0.28 1.09 28.52
C GLY A 38 1.02 0.92 29.85
N LYS A 39 0.30 0.86 30.98
CA LYS A 39 0.89 0.52 32.29
C LYS A 39 1.12 -0.96 32.48
N THR A 40 0.22 -1.81 31.97
CA THR A 40 0.27 -3.25 32.17
C THR A 40 1.32 -3.91 31.28
N TYR A 41 1.49 -3.43 30.05
CA TYR A 41 2.42 -4.00 29.07
C TYR A 41 3.70 -3.17 28.85
N GLY A 42 3.81 -2.02 29.52
CA GLY A 42 5.00 -1.15 29.44
C GLY A 42 5.16 -0.43 28.10
N ILE A 43 4.11 -0.39 27.27
CA ILE A 43 4.11 0.32 25.99
C ILE A 43 3.66 1.78 26.22
N PRO A 44 4.40 2.78 25.70
CA PRO A 44 4.00 4.17 25.85
C PRO A 44 2.61 4.44 25.25
N ARG A 45 1.75 5.14 26.01
CA ARG A 45 0.39 5.53 25.59
C ARG A 45 0.32 6.09 24.17
N LYS A 46 1.25 7.00 23.80
CA LYS A 46 1.28 7.62 22.47
C LYS A 46 1.53 6.62 21.35
N THR A 47 2.29 5.57 21.62
CA THR A 47 2.51 4.47 20.68
C THR A 47 1.21 3.72 20.43
N LEU A 48 0.48 3.38 21.48
CA LEU A 48 -0.81 2.68 21.39
C LEU A 48 -1.88 3.54 20.70
N GLU A 49 -2.01 4.82 21.07
CA GLU A 49 -2.94 5.75 20.40
C GLU A 49 -2.68 5.83 18.90
N ARG A 50 -1.40 5.93 18.52
CA ARG A 50 -1.01 5.97 17.11
C ARG A 50 -1.38 4.64 16.44
N ARG A 51 -0.95 3.52 17.00
CA ARG A 51 -1.10 2.21 16.35
C ARG A 51 -2.55 1.75 16.28
N LYS A 52 -3.38 2.07 17.28
CA LYS A 52 -4.83 1.83 17.25
C LYS A 52 -5.51 2.47 16.05
N ASN A 53 -5.05 3.67 15.66
CA ASN A 53 -5.62 4.44 14.55
C ASN A 53 -4.92 4.15 13.20
N GLU A 54 -3.79 3.44 13.20
CA GLU A 54 -2.99 3.19 12.00
C GLU A 54 -3.63 2.23 11.00
N ASP A 55 -4.71 1.52 11.37
CA ASP A 55 -5.52 0.75 10.42
C ASP A 55 -6.14 1.64 9.32
N HIS A 56 -6.19 2.97 9.54
CA HIS A 56 -6.74 3.96 8.62
C HIS A 56 -5.66 4.75 7.87
N LYS A 57 -4.45 4.20 7.69
CA LYS A 57 -3.43 4.85 6.86
C LYS A 57 -3.98 5.03 5.46
N LYS A 58 -4.34 6.27 5.11
CA LYS A 58 -4.58 6.64 3.72
C LYS A 58 -3.34 6.29 2.92
N LYS A 59 -3.54 5.67 1.75
CA LYS A 59 -2.45 5.41 0.81
C LYS A 59 -1.71 6.73 0.53
N LEU A 60 -0.39 6.65 0.41
CA LEU A 60 0.41 7.81 0.06
C LEU A 60 0.14 8.11 -1.42
N GLY A 61 -0.27 9.35 -1.73
CA GLY A 61 -0.57 9.78 -3.08
C GLY A 61 -2.07 9.96 -3.36
N PRO A 62 -2.41 10.44 -4.59
CA PRO A 62 -3.79 10.68 -4.98
C PRO A 62 -4.61 9.39 -5.05
N ASP A 63 -5.93 9.55 -4.99
CA ASP A 63 -6.84 8.42 -5.16
C ASP A 63 -6.74 7.83 -6.57
N THR A 64 -6.97 6.52 -6.66
CA THR A 64 -6.95 5.79 -7.92
C THR A 64 -8.22 6.16 -8.66
N THR A 65 -8.08 6.56 -9.93
CA THR A 65 -9.23 6.91 -10.78
C THR A 65 -10.00 5.66 -11.21
N PHE A 66 -9.32 4.52 -11.33
CA PHE A 66 -9.93 3.24 -11.65
C PHE A 66 -10.17 2.40 -10.39
N GLU A 67 -11.24 1.61 -10.43
CA GLU A 67 -11.47 0.54 -9.45
C GLU A 67 -10.53 -0.65 -9.71
N ALA A 68 -10.18 -1.41 -8.67
CA ALA A 68 -9.27 -2.54 -8.74
C ALA A 68 -9.66 -3.59 -9.82
N ALA A 69 -10.96 -3.79 -10.04
CA ALA A 69 -11.45 -4.69 -11.09
C ALA A 69 -11.06 -4.21 -12.50
N HIS A 70 -11.11 -2.90 -12.75
CA HIS A 70 -10.74 -2.30 -14.02
C HIS A 70 -9.23 -2.37 -14.25
N GLU A 71 -8.44 -2.06 -13.23
CA GLU A 71 -6.97 -2.18 -13.28
C GLU A 71 -6.55 -3.62 -13.61
N ASN A 72 -7.15 -4.60 -12.94
CA ASN A 72 -6.90 -6.02 -13.20
C ASN A 72 -7.24 -6.42 -14.64
N ARG A 73 -8.32 -5.86 -15.21
CA ARG A 73 -8.69 -6.11 -16.61
C ARG A 73 -7.63 -5.56 -17.57
N LEU A 74 -7.12 -4.36 -17.31
CA LEU A 74 -6.06 -3.74 -18.13
C LEU A 74 -4.76 -4.54 -18.05
N VAL A 75 -4.33 -4.92 -16.84
CA VAL A 75 -3.11 -5.72 -16.64
C VAL A 75 -3.19 -7.05 -17.40
N ARG A 76 -4.31 -7.78 -17.27
CA ARG A 76 -4.53 -9.02 -18.02
C ARG A 76 -4.47 -8.80 -19.53
N HIS A 77 -5.03 -7.70 -20.00
CA HIS A 77 -5.02 -7.37 -21.42
C HIS A 77 -3.61 -7.07 -21.93
N ILE A 78 -2.82 -6.29 -21.18
CA ILE A 78 -1.42 -5.99 -21.51
C ILE A 78 -0.60 -7.27 -21.58
N ILE A 79 -0.69 -8.15 -20.58
CA ILE A 79 0.00 -9.45 -20.57
C ILE A 79 -0.44 -10.33 -21.75
N LYS A 80 -1.73 -10.31 -22.09
CA LYS A 80 -2.24 -11.05 -23.24
C LYS A 80 -1.65 -10.52 -24.54
N ILE A 81 -1.55 -9.20 -24.67
CA ILE A 81 -0.96 -8.55 -25.85
C ILE A 81 0.53 -8.83 -25.92
N GLU A 82 1.28 -8.78 -24.81
CA GLU A 82 2.72 -9.09 -24.77
C GLU A 82 3.05 -10.47 -25.33
N LYS A 83 2.20 -11.47 -25.03
CA LYS A 83 2.36 -12.85 -25.50
C LYS A 83 2.05 -13.06 -26.98
N VAL A 84 1.33 -12.13 -27.60
CA VAL A 84 1.05 -12.16 -29.03
C VAL A 84 2.04 -11.22 -29.69
N ASP A 85 2.85 -11.70 -30.64
CA ASP A 85 3.80 -10.84 -31.33
C ASP A 85 3.11 -9.55 -31.81
N LEU A 86 3.47 -8.44 -31.15
CA LEU A 86 2.88 -7.12 -31.31
C LEU A 86 2.98 -6.56 -32.74
N HIS A 87 3.77 -7.22 -33.58
CA HIS A 87 3.94 -6.88 -34.99
C HIS A 87 2.66 -7.07 -35.82
N ASN A 88 1.72 -7.95 -35.40
CA ASN A 88 0.56 -8.33 -36.21
C ASN A 88 -0.80 -8.21 -35.48
N VAL A 89 -0.87 -7.52 -34.33
CA VAL A 89 -2.16 -7.31 -33.66
C VAL A 89 -2.92 -6.20 -34.36
N GLN A 90 -3.77 -6.59 -35.31
CA GLN A 90 -4.78 -5.72 -35.90
C GLN A 90 -5.86 -5.48 -34.83
N LEU A 91 -5.55 -4.62 -33.85
CA LEU A 91 -6.54 -4.12 -32.91
C LEU A 91 -7.63 -3.49 -33.78
N GLY A 92 -8.83 -4.09 -33.79
CA GLY A 92 -10.00 -3.64 -34.55
C GLY A 92 -10.52 -2.25 -34.16
N LEU A 93 -9.70 -1.46 -33.46
CA LEU A 93 -9.82 -0.02 -33.37
C LEU A 93 -9.37 0.56 -34.71
N LYS A 94 -10.26 1.29 -35.39
CA LYS A 94 -9.92 2.11 -36.57
C LYS A 94 -8.88 3.15 -36.18
N HIS A 95 -7.61 2.76 -36.12
CA HIS A 95 -6.50 3.64 -35.84
C HIS A 95 -5.89 4.11 -37.16
N LYS A 96 -5.61 5.41 -37.27
CA LYS A 96 -5.10 6.07 -38.49
C LYS A 96 -3.82 5.45 -39.08
N PHE A 97 -3.12 4.58 -38.34
CA PHE A 97 -1.87 3.94 -38.75
C PHE A 97 -2.05 2.59 -39.48
N ASN A 98 -3.26 2.02 -39.55
CA ASN A 98 -3.52 0.71 -40.19
C ASN A 98 -3.84 0.75 -41.70
N ASN A 99 -3.76 1.92 -42.34
CA ASN A 99 -3.97 2.01 -43.79
C ASN A 99 -2.64 1.81 -44.54
N ARG A 100 -2.20 0.56 -44.70
CA ARG A 100 -1.22 0.24 -45.75
C ARG A 100 -1.95 0.22 -47.08
N LEU A 101 -1.79 1.30 -47.85
CA LEU A 101 -2.24 1.43 -49.24
C LEU A 101 -1.78 0.20 -50.03
N GLN A 102 -2.72 -0.55 -50.61
CA GLN A 102 -2.38 -1.57 -51.60
C GLN A 102 -1.77 -0.85 -52.82
N LYS A 103 -0.50 -1.15 -53.12
CA LYS A 103 0.10 -0.77 -54.39
C LYS A 103 -0.65 -1.49 -55.51
N ALA A 104 -1.25 -0.71 -56.41
CA ALA A 104 -1.77 -1.21 -57.67
C ALA A 104 -0.62 -1.78 -58.52
N GLY A 105 -0.84 -2.96 -59.10
CA GLY A 105 0.02 -3.55 -60.13
C GLY A 105 -0.11 -2.84 -61.46
#